data_AF-A0A2N8PU98-F1
#
_entry.id   AF-A0A2N8PU98-F1
#
_cell.length_a   1.000
_cell.length_b   1.000
_cell.length_c   1.000
_cell.angle_alpha   90.00
_cell.angle_beta   90.00
_cell.angle_gamma   90.00
#
_symmetry.space_group_name_H-M   'P 1'
#
loop_
_entity.id
_entity.type
_entity.pdbx_description
1 polymer ?
#
loop_
_entity_poly.entity_id
_entity_poly.type
_entity_poly.pdbx_seq_one_letter_code
_entity_poly.pdbx_strand_id
1 'polypeptide(L)'
;MPAKNENYYIALSQILLVDPASETPRIHTKRKDISKRQMIRRLELMVKEFEELEIEIDVSPYQDTIDLLKKIRNDHEYNDLIQEVVDSYDPDFGVEIDPEKEIDHTWSAQEIKNDQSPHQKIENEDHEKGKIRSF
;
A
#
# COMPACT_ATOMS: atom_id res chain seq x y z
N MET A 1 16.04 19.37 2.97
CA MET A 1 15.15 18.98 1.85
C MET A 1 13.94 19.89 1.95
N PRO A 2 13.67 20.80 0.99
CA PRO A 2 12.46 21.60 1.05
C PRO A 2 11.26 20.65 0.92
N ALA A 3 10.18 20.91 1.66
CA ALA A 3 8.94 20.15 1.59
C ALA A 3 8.54 19.96 0.12
N LYS A 4 8.77 18.77 -0.42
CA LYS A 4 8.45 18.41 -1.79
C LYS A 4 6.92 18.31 -1.88
N ASN A 5 6.31 19.47 -2.11
CA ASN A 5 4.89 19.72 -2.44
C ASN A 5 3.95 18.50 -2.28
N GLU A 6 3.52 18.23 -1.04
CA GLU A 6 2.70 17.07 -0.64
C GLU A 6 1.41 16.92 -1.48
N ASN A 7 0.94 18.02 -2.08
CA ASN A 7 -0.29 18.10 -2.85
C ASN A 7 -0.32 17.15 -4.07
N TYR A 8 0.81 16.98 -4.78
CA TYR A 8 0.83 16.08 -5.94
C TYR A 8 0.80 14.60 -5.53
N TYR A 9 1.39 14.24 -4.39
CA TYR A 9 1.32 12.87 -3.89
C TYR A 9 -0.14 12.49 -3.60
N ILE A 10 -0.87 13.38 -2.94
CA ILE A 10 -2.30 13.19 -2.67
C ILE A 10 -3.06 13.00 -3.97
N ALA A 11 -2.94 13.93 -4.92
CA ALA A 11 -3.73 13.88 -6.15
C ALA A 11 -3.37 12.69 -7.07
N LEU A 12 -2.08 12.39 -7.24
CA LEU A 12 -1.63 11.30 -8.13
C LEU A 12 -1.92 9.92 -7.53
N SER A 13 -1.79 9.75 -6.21
CA SER A 13 -2.10 8.47 -5.55
C SER A 13 -3.57 8.07 -5.72
N GLN A 14 -4.50 9.03 -5.72
CA GLN A 14 -5.92 8.74 -5.99
C GLN A 14 -6.16 8.05 -7.33
N ILE A 15 -5.32 8.33 -8.33
CA ILE A 15 -5.43 7.73 -9.65
C ILE A 15 -4.58 6.46 -9.74
N LEU A 16 -3.35 6.49 -9.25
CA LEU A 16 -2.38 5.42 -9.44
C LEU A 16 -2.69 4.17 -8.62
N LEU A 17 -3.32 4.33 -7.45
CA LEU A 17 -3.65 3.21 -6.58
C LEU A 17 -4.90 2.44 -7.04
N VAL A 18 -4.94 1.15 -6.72
CA VAL A 18 -6.14 0.32 -6.90
C VAL A 18 -7.26 0.83 -6.01
N ASP A 19 -6.94 1.06 -4.74
CA ASP A 19 -7.80 1.63 -3.72
C ASP A 19 -6.96 2.56 -2.81
N PRO A 20 -7.12 3.90 -2.96
CA PRO A 20 -6.41 4.87 -2.15
C PRO A 20 -6.81 4.89 -0.67
N ALA A 21 -7.99 4.36 -0.32
CA ALA A 21 -8.50 4.33 1.06
C ALA A 21 -8.17 3.02 1.80
N SER A 22 -7.52 2.07 1.12
CA SER A 22 -7.09 0.80 1.70
C SER A 22 -6.03 1.00 2.79
N GLU A 23 -6.05 0.15 3.82
CA GLU A 23 -4.98 0.07 4.82
C GLU A 23 -3.64 -0.39 4.22
N THR A 24 -3.71 -1.13 3.10
CA THR A 24 -2.54 -1.58 2.33
C THR A 24 -2.70 -1.15 0.87
N PRO A 25 -2.49 0.14 0.57
CA PRO A 25 -2.67 0.67 -0.78
C PRO A 25 -1.65 0.04 -1.74
N ARG A 26 -2.07 -0.29 -2.96
CA ARG A 26 -1.24 -0.92 -3.99
C ARG A 26 -1.33 -0.18 -5.31
N ILE A 27 -0.20 -0.07 -6.02
CA ILE A 27 -0.15 0.52 -7.35
C ILE A 27 -0.93 -0.35 -8.34
N HIS A 28 -1.77 0.30 -9.14
CA HIS A 28 -2.49 -0.39 -10.21
C HIS A 28 -1.56 -0.61 -11.40
N THR A 29 -1.32 -1.87 -11.77
CA THR A 29 -0.33 -2.30 -12.77
C THR A 29 -0.41 -1.59 -14.13
N LYS A 30 -1.60 -1.21 -14.59
CA LYS A 30 -1.82 -0.48 -15.85
C LYS A 30 -1.83 1.05 -15.74
N ARG A 31 -1.86 1.61 -14.52
CA ARG A 31 -1.99 3.06 -14.31
C ARG A 31 -0.64 3.75 -14.17
N LYS A 32 0.43 3.00 -13.94
CA LYS A 32 1.82 3.50 -13.96
C LYS A 32 2.24 4.12 -15.31
N ASP A 33 1.79 3.53 -16.42
CA ASP A 33 2.16 3.96 -17.78
C ASP A 33 1.13 4.96 -18.36
N ILE A 34 0.32 5.58 -17.51
CA ILE A 34 -0.67 6.57 -17.94
C ILE A 34 0.05 7.78 -18.55
N SER A 35 -0.43 8.26 -19.69
CA SER A 35 0.15 9.47 -20.28
C SER A 35 -0.21 10.72 -19.47
N LYS A 36 0.66 11.74 -19.49
CA LYS A 36 0.43 13.04 -18.85
C LYS A 36 -0.93 13.65 -19.20
N ARG A 37 -1.32 13.60 -20.48
CA ARG A 37 -2.64 14.09 -20.95
C ARG A 37 -3.79 13.33 -20.29
N GLN A 38 -3.68 12.02 -20.19
CA GLN A 38 -4.69 11.18 -19.55
C GLN A 38 -4.74 11.39 -18.03
N MET A 39 -3.60 11.65 -17.38
CA MET A 39 -3.53 11.98 -15.96
C MET A 39 -4.25 13.30 -15.67
N ILE A 40 -3.90 14.37 -16.39
CA ILE A 40 -4.56 15.69 -16.27
C ILE A 40 -6.07 15.54 -16.47
N ARG A 41 -6.49 14.81 -17.52
CA ARG A 41 -7.92 14.63 -17.82
C ARG A 41 -8.67 13.92 -16.69
N ARG A 42 -8.05 12.94 -16.04
CA ARG A 42 -8.67 12.23 -14.91
C ARG A 42 -8.79 13.12 -13.69
N LEU A 43 -7.76 13.90 -13.37
CA LEU A 43 -7.81 14.88 -12.28
C LEU A 43 -8.90 15.93 -12.52
N GLU A 44 -9.00 16.47 -13.73
CA GLU A 44 -10.05 17.44 -14.10
C GLU A 44 -11.46 16.86 -13.94
N LEU A 45 -11.65 15.58 -14.29
CA LEU A 45 -12.93 14.90 -14.11
C LEU A 45 -13.25 14.68 -12.62
N MET A 46 -12.27 14.28 -11.80
CA MET A 46 -12.47 14.10 -10.37
C MET A 46 -12.88 15.41 -9.67
N VAL A 47 -12.19 16.52 -9.99
CA VAL A 47 -12.54 17.85 -9.43
C VAL A 47 -13.98 18.21 -9.80
N LYS A 48 -14.35 18.04 -11.07
CA LYS A 48 -15.71 18.28 -11.55
C LYS A 48 -16.75 17.40 -10.85
N GLU A 49 -16.45 16.13 -10.64
CA GLU A 49 -17.33 15.21 -9.91
C GLU A 49 -17.51 15.62 -8.44
N PHE A 50 -16.44 16.03 -7.75
CA PHE A 50 -16.53 16.52 -6.37
C PHE A 50 -17.40 17.78 -6.27
N GLU A 51 -17.24 18.71 -7.21
CA GLU A 51 -18.05 19.93 -7.29
C GLU A 51 -19.53 19.61 -7.61
N GLU A 52 -19.79 18.73 -8.58
CA GLU A 52 -21.15 18.35 -8.99
C GLU A 52 -21.91 17.55 -7.92
N LEU A 53 -21.19 16.77 -7.12
CA LEU A 53 -21.76 15.99 -6.01
C LEU A 53 -21.81 16.78 -4.69
N GLU A 54 -21.40 18.05 -4.69
CA GLU A 54 -21.32 18.90 -3.50
C GLU A 54 -20.55 18.24 -2.34
N ILE A 55 -19.51 17.48 -2.67
CA ILE A 55 -18.67 16.82 -1.68
C ILE A 55 -17.81 17.90 -1.02
N GLU A 56 -17.93 18.06 0.30
CA GLU A 56 -17.11 18.98 1.10
C GLU A 56 -15.68 18.43 1.25
N ILE A 57 -14.91 18.48 0.16
CA ILE A 57 -13.49 18.14 0.12
C ILE A 57 -12.70 19.32 -0.41
N ASP A 58 -11.47 19.49 0.10
CA ASP A 58 -10.54 20.44 -0.48
C ASP A 58 -10.03 19.94 -1.84
N VAL A 59 -10.43 20.63 -2.91
CA VAL A 59 -10.03 20.31 -4.28
C VAL A 59 -8.70 20.95 -4.68
N SER A 60 -8.15 21.84 -3.86
CA SER A 60 -6.91 22.58 -4.15
C SER A 60 -5.72 21.68 -4.51
N PRO A 61 -5.48 20.55 -3.81
CA PRO A 61 -4.37 19.66 -4.15
C PRO A 61 -4.45 19.10 -5.58
N TYR A 62 -5.66 18.83 -6.07
CA TYR A 62 -5.89 18.34 -7.43
C TYR A 62 -5.66 19.44 -8.47
N GLN A 63 -6.14 20.65 -8.19
CA GLN A 63 -5.96 21.82 -9.07
C GLN A 63 -4.47 22.21 -9.17
N ASP A 64 -3.76 22.28 -8.04
CA ASP A 64 -2.32 22.53 -7.98
C ASP A 64 -1.53 21.50 -8.79
N THR A 65 -1.94 20.23 -8.69
CA THR A 65 -1.30 19.13 -9.43
C THR A 65 -1.56 19.24 -10.93
N ILE A 66 -2.78 19.59 -11.34
CA ILE A 66 -3.09 19.84 -12.76
C ILE A 66 -2.19 20.96 -13.30
N ASP A 67 -2.03 22.05 -12.55
CA ASP A 67 -1.19 23.18 -12.95
C ASP A 67 0.30 22.82 -12.98
N LEU A 68 0.77 22.00 -12.05
CA LEU A 68 2.11 21.42 -12.06
C LEU A 68 2.32 20.60 -13.35
N LEU A 69 1.42 19.66 -13.63
CA LEU A 69 1.51 18.79 -14.81
C LEU A 69 1.46 19.58 -16.13
N LYS A 70 0.68 20.67 -16.18
CA LYS A 70 0.63 21.58 -17.34
C LYS A 70 1.95 22.33 -17.57
N LYS A 71 2.74 22.57 -16.52
CA LYS A 71 4.05 23.24 -16.60
C LYS A 71 5.18 22.30 -17.04
N ILE A 72 5.06 21.00 -16.79
CA ILE A 72 6.05 19.99 -17.21
C ILE A 72 6.08 19.90 -18.74
N ARG A 73 7.24 20.23 -19.33
CA ARG A 73 7.41 20.27 -20.79
C ARG A 73 7.96 18.96 -21.36
N ASN A 74 8.76 18.25 -20.60
CA ASN A 74 9.41 17.01 -21.01
C ASN A 74 8.66 15.80 -20.44
N ASP A 75 8.57 14.72 -21.21
CA ASP A 75 7.96 13.47 -20.76
C ASP A 75 8.84 12.75 -19.71
N HIS A 76 10.16 12.94 -19.74
CA HIS A 76 11.05 12.38 -18.71
C HIS A 76 10.74 12.93 -17.31
N GLU A 77 10.58 14.24 -17.18
CA GLU A 77 10.24 14.89 -15.91
C GLU A 77 8.86 14.44 -15.39
N TYR A 78 7.92 14.17 -16.30
CA TYR A 78 6.64 13.57 -15.94
C TYR A 78 6.81 12.14 -15.43
N ASN A 79 7.59 11.32 -16.13
CA ASN A 79 7.82 9.93 -15.74
C ASN A 79 8.55 9.85 -14.40
N ASP A 80 9.53 10.72 -14.14
CA ASP A 80 10.22 10.80 -12.85
C ASP A 80 9.25 11.12 -11.71
N LEU A 81 8.30 12.04 -11.95
CA LEU A 81 7.28 12.39 -10.96
C LEU A 81 6.34 11.21 -10.67
N ILE A 82 5.93 10.46 -11.70
CA ILE A 82 5.12 9.26 -11.51
C ILE A 82 5.90 8.18 -10.76
N GLN A 83 7.16 7.97 -11.13
CA GLN A 83 8.04 6.99 -10.47
C GLN A 83 8.24 7.34 -8.99
N GLU A 84 8.40 8.63 -8.65
CA GLU A 84 8.52 9.07 -7.25
C GLU A 84 7.31 8.62 -6.40
N VAL A 85 6.09 8.70 -6.97
CA VAL A 85 4.88 8.22 -6.29
C VAL A 85 4.83 6.69 -6.24
N VAL A 86 5.21 6.01 -7.32
CA VAL A 86 5.21 4.54 -7.38
C VAL A 86 6.16 3.95 -6.34
N ASP A 87 7.38 4.45 -6.25
CA ASP A 87 8.42 3.98 -5.31
C ASP A 87 8.00 4.11 -3.84
N SER A 88 7.11 5.06 -3.53
CA SER A 88 6.58 5.26 -2.18
C SER A 88 5.64 4.15 -1.71
N TYR A 89 5.06 3.39 -2.65
CA TYR A 89 4.13 2.29 -2.38
C TYR A 89 4.68 0.91 -2.77
N ASP A 90 5.65 0.87 -3.68
CA ASP A 90 6.27 -0.36 -4.17
C ASP A 90 7.77 -0.11 -4.40
N PRO A 91 8.60 -0.14 -3.34
CA PRO A 91 10.03 0.20 -3.43
C PRO A 91 10.85 -0.83 -4.22
N ASP A 92 10.31 -2.02 -4.44
CA ASP A 92 10.94 -3.07 -5.26
C ASP A 92 10.62 -2.89 -6.76
N PHE A 93 9.74 -1.93 -7.10
CA PHE A 93 9.33 -1.66 -8.47
C PHE A 93 10.41 -0.90 -9.24
N GLY A 94 10.86 -1.45 -10.37
CA GLY A 94 11.91 -0.82 -11.21
C GLY A 94 13.34 -1.24 -10.85
N VAL A 95 13.53 -2.07 -9.83
CA VAL A 95 14.77 -2.83 -9.66
C VAL A 95 14.75 -3.95 -10.70
N GLU A 96 15.67 -3.90 -11.69
CA GLU A 96 15.97 -5.09 -12.49
C GLU A 96 16.45 -6.17 -11.52
N ILE A 97 15.57 -7.14 -11.22
CA ILE A 97 15.93 -8.30 -10.42
C ILE A 97 16.89 -9.12 -11.29
N ASP A 98 18.18 -9.06 -10.95
CA ASP A 98 19.15 -10.01 -11.46
C ASP A 98 18.67 -11.41 -11.00
N PRO A 99 18.26 -12.32 -11.91
CA PRO A 99 17.70 -13.61 -11.53
C PRO A 99 18.69 -14.47 -10.73
N GLU A 100 19.99 -14.12 -10.71
CA GLU A 100 21.01 -14.77 -9.87
C GLU A 100 21.03 -14.27 -8.41
N LYS A 101 20.30 -13.20 -8.09
CA LYS A 101 20.18 -12.63 -6.73
C LYS A 101 18.79 -12.82 -6.12
N GLU A 102 18.05 -13.83 -6.57
CA GLU A 102 16.85 -14.32 -5.87
C GLU A 102 17.29 -14.89 -4.51
N ILE A 103 17.47 -14.01 -3.52
CA ILE A 103 17.65 -14.41 -2.13
C ILE A 103 16.31 -15.02 -1.75
N ASP A 104 16.38 -16.32 -1.48
CA ASP A 104 15.34 -17.22 -1.03
C ASP A 104 14.61 -16.66 0.20
N HIS A 105 13.67 -15.74 -0.04
CA HIS A 105 12.71 -15.29 0.94
C HIS A 105 11.45 -16.15 0.82
N THR A 106 11.62 -17.47 0.91
CA THR A 106 10.59 -18.29 1.56
C THR A 106 10.41 -17.74 2.97
N TRP A 107 9.41 -16.87 3.14
CA TRP A 107 8.83 -16.59 4.43
C TRP A 107 8.38 -17.92 5.03
N SER A 108 9.21 -18.49 5.90
CA SER A 108 8.90 -19.67 6.69
C SER A 108 7.62 -19.40 7.48
N ALA A 109 6.51 -19.99 7.05
CA ALA A 109 5.23 -20.00 7.74
C ALA A 109 5.28 -20.86 9.03
N GLN A 110 6.21 -20.58 9.93
CA GLN A 110 6.44 -21.38 11.15
C GLN A 110 6.50 -20.62 12.47
N GLU A 111 6.22 -19.31 12.54
CA GLU A 111 6.17 -18.60 13.83
C GLU A 111 4.83 -17.91 14.11
N ILE A 112 3.73 -18.65 13.94
CA ILE A 112 2.49 -18.39 14.69
C ILE A 112 2.19 -19.64 15.50
N LYS A 113 2.86 -19.78 16.64
CA LYS A 113 2.47 -20.61 17.81
C LYS A 113 3.48 -20.39 18.92
N ASN A 114 3.39 -19.24 19.58
CA ASN A 114 3.76 -19.13 20.99
C ASN A 114 3.14 -17.86 21.57
N ASP A 115 1.82 -17.90 21.72
CA ASP A 115 1.16 -17.09 22.73
C ASP A 115 0.04 -17.91 23.37
N GLN A 116 0.43 -18.82 24.27
CA GLN A 116 -0.47 -19.36 25.29
C GLN A 116 0.24 -19.32 26.65
N SER A 117 -0.21 -18.33 27.42
CA SER A 117 -0.02 -18.10 28.85
C SER A 117 -0.12 -19.39 29.71
N PRO A 118 0.70 -19.54 30.78
CA PRO A 118 0.70 -20.74 31.60
C PRO A 118 -0.43 -20.68 32.64
N HIS A 119 -1.54 -21.40 32.38
CA HIS A 119 -2.50 -21.70 33.43
C HIS A 119 -2.01 -22.87 34.30
N GLN A 120 -1.86 -22.52 35.58
CA GLN A 120 -1.63 -23.39 36.73
C GLN A 120 -2.54 -24.63 36.70
N LYS A 121 -1.95 -25.83 36.87
CA LYS A 121 -2.68 -27.01 37.35
C LYS A 121 -2.25 -27.28 38.78
N ILE A 122 -3.20 -27.05 39.68
CA ILE A 122 -3.22 -27.52 41.06
C ILE A 122 -3.52 -29.02 40.97
N GLU A 123 -2.58 -29.88 41.35
CA GLU A 123 -2.86 -31.28 41.63
C GLU A 123 -3.20 -31.39 43.12
N ASN A 124 -4.48 -31.64 43.41
CA ASN A 124 -4.92 -32.14 44.71
C ASN A 124 -4.90 -33.67 44.65
N GLU A 125 -4.21 -34.27 45.62
CA GLU A 125 -4.31 -35.69 45.98
C GLU A 125 -5.77 -36.07 46.24
N ASP A 126 -6.20 -37.27 45.82
CA ASP A 126 -6.90 -38.14 46.76
C ASP A 126 -6.97 -39.62 46.34
N HIS A 127 -6.98 -40.42 47.40
CA HIS A 127 -6.98 -41.87 47.53
C HIS A 127 -8.09 -42.63 46.78
N GLU A 128 -7.79 -43.83 46.28
CA GLU A 128 -8.19 -45.13 46.90
C GLU A 128 -8.15 -46.32 45.92
N LYS A 129 -7.44 -47.37 46.37
CA LYS A 129 -7.73 -48.82 46.32
C LYS A 129 -8.56 -49.40 45.16
N GLY A 130 -8.00 -50.44 44.52
CA GLY A 130 -8.80 -51.38 43.72
C GLY A 130 -8.03 -52.52 43.06
N LYS A 131 -7.78 -53.58 43.85
CA LYS A 131 -7.40 -54.95 43.43
C LYS A 131 -8.36 -55.45 42.32
N ILE A 132 -7.91 -56.15 41.26
CA ILE A 132 -8.04 -57.62 41.06
C ILE A 132 -7.46 -58.04 39.67
N ARG A 133 -6.70 -59.16 39.69
CA ARG A 133 -6.30 -60.22 38.71
C ARG A 133 -6.90 -60.21 37.29
N SER A 134 -6.31 -60.80 36.23
CA SER A 134 -5.65 -62.12 36.03
C SER A 134 -4.93 -62.07 34.65
N PHE A 135 -3.82 -62.76 34.35
CA PHE A 135 -3.62 -64.21 34.20
C PHE A 135 -2.15 -64.57 34.44
#